data_AF-A0A358D725-F1
#
_entry.id   AF-A0A358D725-F1
#
_cell.length_a   1.000
_cell.length_b   1.000
_cell.length_c   1.000
_cell.angle_alpha   90.00
_cell.angle_beta   90.00
_cell.angle_gamma   90.00
#
_symmetry.space_group_name_H-M   'P 1'
#
loop_
_entity.id
_entity.type
_entity.pdbx_description
1 polymer ?
#
loop_
_entity_poly.entity_id
_entity_poly.type
_entity_poly.pdbx_seq_one_letter_code
_entity_poly.pdbx_strand_id
1 'polypeptide(L)'
;MTAVNIALTPRRIDPSVDHEIHGIVSGSLQGETCNTDLVEAPWLFDTVPGYGPGASEGDVIPTGAPRQGELPREYREATEAELDARIIAAKQTLGERVVVLGHFYQREEVVRHADYVGDSFQLANAAKARTDAEAIVFCGVHF
;
A
#
# COMPACT_ATOMS: atom_id res chain seq x y z
N MET A 1 35.50 32.36 -4.50
CA MET A 1 34.47 31.30 -4.56
C MET A 1 33.60 31.44 -3.33
N THR A 2 32.39 31.96 -3.48
CA THR A 2 31.47 32.23 -2.37
C THR A 2 30.72 30.95 -2.04
N ALA A 3 30.84 30.47 -0.80
CA ALA A 3 30.12 29.27 -0.37
C ALA A 3 28.61 29.56 -0.34
N VAL A 4 27.84 28.76 -1.07
CA VAL A 4 26.38 28.77 -1.00
C VAL A 4 25.97 27.86 0.14
N ASN A 5 25.34 28.42 1.17
CA ASN A 5 24.72 27.63 2.22
C ASN A 5 23.45 26.98 1.67
N ILE A 6 23.53 25.68 1.39
CA ILE A 6 22.36 24.86 1.07
C ILE A 6 21.70 24.47 2.39
N ALA A 7 20.64 25.19 2.76
CA ALA A 7 19.75 24.75 3.83
C ALA A 7 18.90 23.60 3.29
N LEU A 8 19.27 22.36 3.62
CA LEU A 8 18.44 21.18 3.35
C LEU A 8 17.22 21.25 4.27
N THR A 9 16.06 21.55 3.70
CA THR A 9 14.79 21.41 4.44
C THR A 9 14.50 19.91 4.53
N PRO A 10 14.33 19.34 5.74
CA PRO A 10 13.99 17.93 5.86
C PRO A 10 12.67 17.68 5.16
N ARG A 11 12.66 16.71 4.23
CA ARG A 11 11.45 16.26 3.53
C ARG A 11 10.52 15.67 4.60
N ARG A 12 9.24 16.03 4.57
CA ARG A 12 8.23 15.38 5.43
C ARG A 12 8.25 13.89 5.10
N ILE A 13 8.38 13.04 6.12
CA ILE A 13 8.36 11.59 5.94
C ILE A 13 6.94 11.19 5.55
N ASP A 14 6.80 10.65 4.35
CA ASP A 14 5.58 10.02 3.87
C ASP A 14 5.70 8.50 4.14
N PRO A 15 4.75 7.88 4.85
CA PRO A 15 4.80 6.44 5.08
C PRO A 15 4.46 5.64 3.80
N SER A 16 3.95 6.29 2.76
CA SER A 16 3.65 5.69 1.47
C SER A 16 4.43 6.39 0.33
N VAL A 17 4.68 5.68 -0.76
CA VAL A 17 5.15 6.31 -2.02
C VAL A 17 4.01 6.96 -2.82
N ASP A 18 2.76 6.81 -2.39
CA ASP A 18 1.55 7.19 -3.13
C ASP A 18 1.55 8.65 -3.57
N HIS A 19 1.73 9.59 -2.64
CA HIS A 19 1.79 11.01 -2.98
C HIS A 19 2.98 11.36 -3.90
N GLU A 20 4.10 10.66 -3.76
CA GLU A 20 5.27 10.86 -4.64
C GLU A 20 4.95 10.40 -6.07
N ILE A 21 4.33 9.24 -6.23
CA ILE A 21 3.91 8.72 -7.55
C ILE A 21 2.85 9.64 -8.17
N HIS A 22 1.83 10.05 -7.41
CA HIS A 22 0.84 11.03 -7.88
C HIS A 22 1.49 12.35 -8.29
N GLY A 23 2.51 12.81 -7.55
CA GLY A 23 3.28 14.00 -7.88
C GLY A 23 4.07 13.87 -9.17
N ILE A 24 4.71 12.72 -9.39
CA ILE A 24 5.46 12.41 -10.62
C ILE A 24 4.50 12.34 -11.82
N VAL A 25 3.40 11.59 -11.70
CA VAL A 25 2.42 11.40 -12.78
C VAL A 25 1.72 12.72 -13.15
N SER A 26 1.44 13.59 -12.18
CA SER A 26 0.86 14.91 -12.42
C SER A 26 1.88 15.95 -12.94
N GLY A 27 3.18 15.63 -12.95
CA GLY A 27 4.26 16.54 -13.32
C GLY A 27 4.57 17.62 -12.26
N SER A 28 4.04 17.48 -11.05
CA SER A 28 4.30 18.42 -9.94
C SER A 28 5.59 18.10 -9.17
N LEU A 29 6.11 16.88 -9.30
CA LEU A 29 7.41 16.46 -8.76
C LEU A 29 8.32 15.94 -9.88
N GLN A 30 9.63 16.18 -9.74
CA GLN A 30 10.65 15.57 -10.60
C GLN A 30 11.14 14.27 -9.97
N GLY A 31 11.02 13.16 -10.69
CA GLY A 31 11.46 11.83 -10.25
C GLY A 31 11.09 10.76 -11.28
N GLU A 32 11.58 9.55 -11.06
CA GLU A 32 11.26 8.35 -11.86
C GLU A 32 10.72 7.27 -10.91
N THR A 33 9.75 6.49 -11.37
CA THR A 33 9.20 5.34 -10.64
C THR A 33 9.20 4.11 -11.56
N CYS A 34 9.39 2.94 -10.96
CA CYS A 34 9.36 1.67 -11.69
C CYS A 34 7.96 1.31 -12.20
N ASN A 35 6.91 1.79 -11.54
CA ASN A 35 5.50 1.54 -11.88
C ASN A 35 4.65 2.78 -11.49
N THR A 36 3.71 3.19 -12.36
CA THR A 36 2.80 4.33 -12.17
C THR A 36 1.35 3.93 -11.90
N ASP A 37 1.04 2.65 -11.96
CA ASP A 37 -0.32 2.08 -11.91
C ASP A 37 -0.92 2.18 -10.51
N LEU A 38 -0.12 2.52 -9.49
CA LEU A 38 -0.63 2.91 -8.18
C LEU A 38 -1.55 4.15 -8.24
N VAL A 39 -1.56 4.92 -9.33
CA VAL A 39 -2.47 6.05 -9.53
C VAL A 39 -3.87 5.61 -10.02
N GLU A 40 -4.00 4.38 -10.54
CA GLU A 40 -5.27 3.88 -11.08
C GLU A 40 -6.37 3.82 -10.01
N ALA A 41 -7.65 3.70 -10.34
CA ALA A 41 -8.68 3.55 -9.31
C ALA A 41 -8.60 2.14 -8.68
N PRO A 42 -8.79 1.99 -7.35
CA PRO A 42 -8.68 0.70 -6.65
C PRO A 42 -9.71 -0.36 -7.08
N TRP A 43 -10.71 0.05 -7.86
CA TRP A 43 -11.79 -0.81 -8.37
C TRP A 43 -11.57 -1.27 -9.81
N LEU A 44 -10.43 -0.94 -10.43
CA LEU A 44 -10.05 -1.49 -11.72
C LEU A 44 -9.59 -2.94 -11.51
N PHE A 45 -10.36 -3.87 -12.07
CA PHE A 45 -10.06 -5.29 -11.99
C PHE A 45 -9.12 -5.73 -13.12
N ASP A 46 -8.33 -6.76 -12.86
CA ASP A 46 -7.47 -7.41 -13.84
C ASP A 46 -8.29 -7.92 -15.03
N THR A 47 -8.32 -7.12 -16.10
CA THR A 47 -8.93 -7.54 -17.37
C THR A 47 -8.06 -8.57 -18.09
N VAL A 48 -6.75 -8.57 -17.80
CA VAL A 48 -5.73 -9.49 -18.31
C VAL A 48 -5.02 -10.12 -17.12
N PRO A 49 -4.66 -11.43 -17.15
CA PRO A 49 -3.80 -12.02 -16.12
C PRO A 49 -2.51 -11.20 -15.99
N GLY A 50 -2.36 -10.57 -14.83
CA GLY A 50 -1.29 -9.62 -14.54
C GLY A 50 -1.01 -9.65 -13.05
N TYR A 51 0.21 -9.28 -12.67
CA TYR A 51 0.43 -8.88 -11.30
C TYR A 51 -0.12 -7.46 -11.20
N GLY A 52 -0.85 -7.17 -10.11
CA GLY A 52 -1.41 -5.84 -9.89
C GLY A 52 -0.33 -4.78 -9.67
N PRO A 53 -0.73 -3.49 -9.57
CA PRO A 53 0.18 -2.38 -9.35
C PRO A 53 1.18 -2.59 -8.21
N GLY A 54 2.45 -2.26 -8.47
CA GLY A 54 3.53 -2.34 -7.47
C GLY A 54 4.12 -3.74 -7.26
N ALA A 55 3.73 -4.72 -8.08
CA ALA A 55 4.34 -6.04 -8.11
C ALA A 55 5.59 -6.10 -9.03
N SER A 56 6.22 -7.27 -9.08
CA SER A 56 7.35 -7.53 -9.96
C SER A 56 6.88 -7.66 -11.41
N GLU A 57 7.35 -6.77 -12.28
CA GLU A 57 6.99 -6.74 -13.72
C GLU A 57 7.73 -7.80 -14.56
N GLY A 58 8.81 -8.37 -14.03
CA GLY A 58 9.66 -9.33 -14.75
C GLY A 58 9.21 -10.79 -14.62
N ASP A 59 8.29 -11.07 -13.71
CA ASP A 59 7.91 -12.43 -13.36
C ASP A 59 6.73 -12.93 -14.21
N VAL A 60 6.77 -14.21 -14.57
CA VAL A 60 5.67 -14.86 -15.31
C VAL A 60 4.66 -15.38 -14.31
N ILE A 61 3.40 -14.94 -14.45
CA ILE A 61 2.30 -15.45 -13.63
C ILE A 61 2.12 -16.95 -13.82
N PRO A 62 2.04 -17.73 -12.73
CA PRO A 62 1.74 -19.15 -12.80
C PRO A 62 0.40 -19.43 -13.49
N THR A 63 0.36 -20.51 -14.28
CA THR A 63 -0.89 -20.97 -14.87
C THR A 63 -1.87 -21.38 -13.78
N GLY A 64 -3.09 -20.84 -13.83
CA GLY A 64 -4.13 -21.11 -12.83
C GLY A 64 -4.09 -20.21 -11.59
N ALA A 65 -3.29 -19.14 -11.60
CA ALA A 65 -3.36 -18.12 -10.55
C ALA A 65 -4.81 -17.61 -10.39
N PRO A 66 -5.30 -17.47 -9.15
CA PRO A 66 -6.64 -16.98 -8.90
C PRO A 66 -6.77 -15.56 -9.44
N ARG A 67 -7.90 -15.26 -10.09
CA ARG A 67 -8.22 -13.88 -10.47
C ARG A 67 -8.94 -13.19 -9.34
N GLN A 68 -8.58 -11.95 -9.08
CA GLN A 68 -9.30 -11.13 -8.13
C GLN A 68 -10.75 -10.96 -8.61
N GLY A 69 -11.69 -11.41 -7.77
CA GLY A 69 -13.11 -11.24 -8.03
C GLY A 69 -13.56 -9.81 -7.72
N GLU A 70 -14.73 -9.44 -8.25
CA GLU A 70 -15.36 -8.17 -7.89
C GLU A 70 -15.72 -8.16 -6.40
N LEU A 71 -15.32 -7.10 -5.70
CA LEU A 71 -15.70 -6.90 -4.30
C LEU A 71 -17.20 -6.60 -4.18
N PRO A 72 -17.85 -6.99 -3.06
CA PRO A 72 -19.24 -6.66 -2.82
C PRO A 72 -19.53 -5.17 -3.05
N ARG A 73 -20.68 -4.90 -3.68
CA ARG A 73 -21.10 -3.56 -4.11
C ARG A 73 -21.02 -2.52 -2.98
N GLU A 74 -21.34 -2.93 -1.76
CA GLU A 74 -21.31 -2.09 -0.56
C GLU A 74 -19.93 -1.53 -0.19
N TYR A 75 -18.83 -2.10 -0.70
CA TYR A 75 -17.49 -1.56 -0.54
C TYR A 75 -17.10 -0.65 -1.70
N ARG A 76 -17.53 -0.98 -2.92
CA ARG A 76 -17.22 -0.20 -4.14
C ARG A 76 -17.98 1.12 -4.22
N GLU A 77 -19.21 1.13 -3.70
CA GLU A 77 -20.06 2.33 -3.65
C GLU A 77 -19.88 3.14 -2.37
N ALA A 78 -19.12 2.62 -1.39
CA ALA A 78 -18.82 3.36 -0.17
C ALA A 78 -17.82 4.49 -0.47
N THR A 79 -18.04 5.62 0.19
CA THR A 79 -17.07 6.73 0.21
C THR A 79 -15.82 6.33 1.00
N GLU A 80 -14.71 7.02 0.76
CA GLU A 80 -13.46 6.83 1.52
C GLU A 80 -13.69 6.97 3.04
N ALA A 81 -14.51 7.94 3.45
CA ALA A 81 -14.85 8.15 4.87
C ALA A 81 -15.64 6.98 5.47
N GLU A 82 -16.54 6.37 4.70
CA GLU A 82 -17.28 5.18 5.14
C GLU A 82 -16.36 3.95 5.23
N LEU A 83 -15.42 3.79 4.29
CA LEU A 83 -14.43 2.71 4.33
C LEU A 83 -13.46 2.88 5.51
N ASP A 84 -12.92 4.09 5.74
CA ASP A 84 -12.08 4.43 6.89
C ASP A 84 -12.80 4.11 8.21
N ALA A 85 -14.05 4.54 8.35
CA ALA A 85 -14.86 4.25 9.54
C ALA A 85 -15.09 2.74 9.75
N ARG A 86 -15.34 1.99 8.68
CA ARG A 86 -15.50 0.53 8.75
C ARG A 86 -14.21 -0.17 9.17
N ILE A 87 -13.06 0.23 8.62
CA ILE A 87 -11.76 -0.34 8.98
C ILE A 87 -11.44 -0.05 10.45
N ILE A 88 -11.68 1.18 10.92
CA ILE A 88 -11.49 1.54 12.33
C ILE A 88 -12.38 0.70 13.24
N ALA A 89 -13.67 0.56 12.91
CA ALA A 89 -14.59 -0.26 13.69
C ALA A 89 -14.18 -1.75 13.72
N ALA A 90 -13.69 -2.28 12.60
CA ALA A 90 -13.18 -3.65 12.53
C ALA A 90 -11.92 -3.84 13.38
N LYS A 91 -10.93 -2.93 13.27
CA LYS A 91 -9.72 -2.94 14.10
C LYS A 91 -10.06 -2.86 15.59
N GLN A 92 -11.01 -2.01 15.99
CA GLN A 92 -11.47 -1.92 17.38
C GLN A 92 -12.13 -3.22 17.87
N THR A 93 -12.93 -3.86 17.01
CA THR A 93 -13.62 -5.12 17.35
C THR A 93 -12.63 -6.28 17.49
N LEU A 94 -11.61 -6.32 16.64
CA LEU A 94 -10.62 -7.40 16.62
C LEU A 94 -9.51 -7.19 17.66
N GLY A 95 -9.14 -5.94 17.92
CA GLY A 95 -8.07 -5.57 18.86
C GLY A 95 -6.75 -6.24 18.50
N GLU A 96 -6.00 -6.65 19.53
CA GLU A 96 -4.68 -7.29 19.38
C GLU A 96 -4.71 -8.68 18.72
N ARG A 97 -5.91 -9.23 18.45
CA ARG A 97 -6.05 -10.51 17.72
C ARG A 97 -5.62 -10.39 16.26
N VAL A 98 -5.53 -9.18 15.73
CA VAL A 98 -5.10 -8.93 14.35
C VAL A 98 -4.00 -7.89 14.32
N VAL A 99 -2.97 -8.16 13.51
CA VAL A 99 -1.97 -7.16 13.11
C VAL A 99 -2.10 -6.86 11.62
N VAL A 100 -2.06 -5.58 11.28
CA VAL A 100 -2.07 -5.08 9.90
C VAL A 100 -0.65 -4.66 9.51
N LEU A 101 -0.12 -5.27 8.46
CA LEU A 101 1.22 -4.98 7.93
C LEU A 101 1.10 -4.31 6.56
N GLY A 102 1.67 -3.13 6.38
CA GLY A 102 1.60 -2.36 5.13
C GLY A 102 2.96 -2.23 4.45
N HIS A 103 3.06 -2.58 3.18
CA HIS A 103 4.25 -2.26 2.38
C HIS A 103 4.26 -0.78 1.99
N PHE A 104 5.43 -0.15 1.85
CA PHE A 104 5.55 1.27 1.42
C PHE A 104 4.92 1.58 0.06
N TYR A 105 4.70 0.55 -0.76
CA TYR A 105 4.04 0.65 -2.06
C TYR A 105 2.50 0.61 -1.98
N GLN A 106 1.93 0.54 -0.79
CA GLN A 106 0.48 0.65 -0.62
C GLN A 106 0.06 2.12 -0.59
N ARG A 107 -1.16 2.40 -1.04
CA ARG A 107 -1.74 3.75 -1.05
C ARG A 107 -1.91 4.31 0.36
N GLU A 108 -1.98 5.64 0.46
CA GLU A 108 -2.12 6.30 1.77
C GLU A 108 -3.38 5.86 2.50
N GLU A 109 -4.50 5.65 1.80
CA GLU A 109 -5.73 5.15 2.42
C GLU A 109 -5.61 3.74 3.02
N VAL A 110 -4.60 2.96 2.63
CA VAL A 110 -4.28 1.66 3.21
C VAL A 110 -3.26 1.80 4.33
N VAL A 111 -2.16 2.53 4.08
CA VAL A 111 -1.03 2.68 4.98
C VAL A 111 -1.44 3.31 6.32
N ARG A 112 -2.37 4.28 6.31
CA ARG A 112 -2.92 4.90 7.52
C ARG A 112 -3.52 3.91 8.53
N HIS A 113 -3.92 2.72 8.06
CA HIS A 113 -4.54 1.68 8.89
C HIS A 113 -3.57 0.57 9.30
N ALA A 114 -2.33 0.57 8.79
CA ALA A 114 -1.33 -0.42 9.15
C ALA A 114 -0.78 -0.18 10.57
N ASP A 115 -0.52 -1.26 11.30
CA ASP A 115 0.16 -1.20 12.60
C ASP A 115 1.67 -1.12 12.43
N TYR A 116 2.18 -1.65 11.31
CA TYR A 116 3.57 -1.54 10.87
C TYR A 116 3.63 -1.23 9.39
N VAL A 117 4.48 -0.29 9.02
CA VAL A 117 4.77 0.05 7.62
C VAL A 117 6.25 -0.18 7.36
N GLY A 118 6.58 -0.90 6.30
CA GLY A 118 7.95 -1.32 6.07
C GLY A 118 8.24 -1.91 4.69
N ASP A 119 9.52 -2.15 4.43
CA ASP A 119 9.97 -3.06 3.38
C ASP A 119 9.77 -4.54 3.80
N SER A 120 10.02 -5.47 2.88
CA SER A 120 9.86 -6.91 3.14
C SER A 120 10.62 -7.43 4.36
N PHE A 121 11.83 -6.93 4.64
CA PHE A 121 12.63 -7.37 5.78
C PHE A 121 12.08 -6.81 7.10
N GLN A 122 11.67 -5.55 7.10
CA GLN A 122 11.03 -4.91 8.25
C GLN A 122 9.71 -5.58 8.59
N LEU A 123 8.87 -5.85 7.58
CA LEU A 123 7.58 -6.52 7.77
C LEU A 123 7.74 -7.96 8.27
N ALA A 124 8.73 -8.71 7.76
CA ALA A 124 9.02 -10.06 8.25
C ALA A 124 9.43 -10.07 9.74
N ASN A 125 10.24 -9.09 10.17
CA ASN A 125 10.60 -8.95 11.58
C ASN A 125 9.41 -8.51 12.45
N ALA A 126 8.57 -7.60 11.96
CA ALA A 126 7.38 -7.16 12.65
C ALA A 126 6.37 -8.31 12.84
N ALA A 127 6.14 -9.10 11.79
CA ALA A 127 5.32 -10.31 11.85
C ALA A 127 5.84 -11.29 12.90
N LYS A 128 7.16 -11.56 12.90
CA LYS A 128 7.81 -12.45 13.88
C LYS A 128 7.66 -11.96 15.33
N ALA A 129 7.66 -10.65 15.55
CA ALA A 129 7.53 -10.06 16.87
C ALA A 129 6.09 -10.08 17.43
N ARG A 130 5.08 -10.30 16.59
CA ARG A 130 3.66 -10.35 16.96
C ARG A 130 3.20 -11.80 17.15
N THR A 131 3.59 -12.41 18.26
CA THR A 131 3.27 -13.82 18.57
C THR A 131 1.83 -14.05 19.01
N ASP A 132 1.16 -13.02 19.49
CA ASP A 132 -0.16 -13.13 20.14
C ASP A 132 -1.32 -12.83 19.18
N ALA A 133 -1.02 -12.37 17.96
CA ALA A 133 -2.02 -12.13 16.93
C ALA A 133 -2.54 -13.47 16.37
N GLU A 134 -3.85 -13.62 16.31
CA GLU A 134 -4.51 -14.77 15.70
C GLU A 134 -4.46 -14.72 14.17
N ALA A 135 -4.41 -13.51 13.60
CA ALA A 135 -4.32 -13.31 12.16
C ALA A 135 -3.46 -12.10 11.77
N ILE A 136 -2.90 -12.17 10.56
CA ILE A 136 -2.14 -11.08 9.94
C ILE A 136 -2.91 -10.63 8.70
N VAL A 137 -3.24 -9.34 8.63
CA VAL A 137 -3.72 -8.70 7.40
C VAL A 137 -2.50 -8.09 6.72
N PHE A 138 -2.04 -8.74 5.66
CA PHE A 138 -0.88 -8.29 4.91
C PHE A 138 -1.31 -7.44 3.71
N CYS A 139 -1.12 -6.13 3.81
CA CYS A 139 -1.34 -5.17 2.73
C CYS A 139 -0.05 -5.07 1.90
N GLY A 140 0.06 -5.96 0.93
CA GLY A 140 1.18 -6.06 0.00
C GLY A 140 0.88 -7.08 -1.10
N VAL A 141 1.92 -7.56 -1.77
CA VAL A 141 1.79 -8.55 -2.84
C VAL A 141 2.08 -9.97 -2.33
N HIS A 142 1.58 -10.96 -3.06
CA HIS A 142 1.99 -12.36 -2.87
C HIS A 142 3.39 -12.57 -3.46
N PHE A 143 4.25 -13.30 -2.74
CA PHE A 143 5.61 -13.66 -3.18
C PHE A 143 5.71 -15.09 -3.72
#